data_AF-A0A5N9HCH9-F1
#
_entry.id   AF-A0A5N9HCH9-F1
#
_cell.length_a   1.000
_cell.length_b   1.000
_cell.length_c   1.000
_cell.angle_alpha   90.00
_cell.angle_beta   90.00
_cell.angle_gamma   90.00
#
_symmetry.space_group_name_H-M   'P 1'
#
loop_
_entity.id
_entity.type
_entity.pdbx_description
1 polymer ?
#
loop_
_entity_poly.entity_id
_entity_poly.type
_entity_poly.pdbx_seq_one_letter_code
_entity_poly.pdbx_strand_id
1 'polypeptide(L)' 'ETEESSNGYLLRERRAGKFQRAVRLPDSVDADSVESTYDDGVLTISLAKVEDEKAKKL' A
#
# COMPACT_ATOMS: atom_id res chain seq x y z
N GLU A 1 0.20 -25.02 1.02
CA GLU A 1 0.88 -25.43 -0.23
C GLU A 1 2.19 -24.65 -0.29
N THR A 2 3.23 -25.08 0.44
CA THR A 2 4.19 -26.19 0.21
C THR A 2 5.22 -25.84 -0.86
N GLU A 3 6.45 -25.55 -0.42
CA GLU A 3 7.68 -25.81 -1.16
C GLU A 3 8.81 -26.10 -0.16
N GLU A 4 9.64 -27.06 -0.56
CA GLU A 4 10.50 -27.91 0.25
C GLU A 4 11.80 -27.22 0.69
N SER A 5 12.13 -27.37 1.97
CA SER A 5 13.41 -26.95 2.55
C SER A 5 14.53 -27.92 2.15
N SER A 6 15.06 -27.80 0.94
CA SER A 6 16.22 -28.60 0.48
C SER A 6 17.58 -28.03 0.89
N ASN A 7 17.63 -26.92 1.64
CA ASN A 7 18.81 -26.50 2.41
C ASN A 7 18.38 -25.57 3.55
N GLY A 8 18.34 -26.12 4.77
CA GLY A 8 17.68 -25.48 5.92
C GLY A 8 18.48 -24.35 6.56
N TYR A 9 17.80 -23.25 6.88
CA TYR A 9 18.31 -22.23 7.80
C TYR A 9 18.31 -22.75 9.24
N LEU A 10 19.34 -22.46 10.04
CA LEU A 10 19.37 -22.73 11.49
C LEU A 10 18.37 -21.82 12.26
N LEU A 11 18.18 -20.58 11.80
CA LEU A 11 17.20 -19.64 12.35
C LEU A 11 16.76 -18.65 11.27
N ARG A 12 15.45 -18.36 11.19
CA ARG A 12 14.88 -17.35 10.28
C ARG A 12 13.99 -16.38 11.06
N GLU A 13 14.49 -15.18 11.30
CA GLU A 13 13.77 -14.16 12.09
C GLU A 13 12.86 -13.27 11.22
N ARG A 14 13.21 -13.12 9.94
CA ARG A 14 12.43 -12.30 9.01
C ARG A 14 11.22 -13.06 8.47
N ARG A 15 10.11 -12.35 8.35
CA ARG A 15 8.90 -12.83 7.69
C ARG A 15 9.19 -12.99 6.19
N ALA A 16 8.71 -14.08 5.60
CA ALA A 16 8.76 -14.32 4.17
C ALA A 16 7.48 -15.04 3.73
N GLY A 17 7.09 -14.83 2.48
CA GLY A 17 5.84 -15.31 1.91
C GLY A 17 5.02 -14.18 1.31
N LYS A 18 3.85 -14.53 0.78
CA LYS A 18 2.89 -13.58 0.22
C LYS A 18 2.26 -12.77 1.36
N PHE A 19 2.04 -11.47 1.14
CA PHE A 19 1.32 -10.61 2.08
C PHE A 19 0.27 -9.78 1.35
N GLN A 20 -0.81 -9.45 2.05
CA GLN A 20 -1.88 -8.58 1.57
C GLN A 20 -2.35 -7.70 2.73
N ARG A 21 -2.62 -6.42 2.44
CA ARG A 21 -3.21 -5.48 3.38
C ARG A 21 -4.30 -4.67 2.68
N ALA A 22 -5.43 -4.48 3.35
CA ALA A 22 -6.50 -3.60 2.91
C ALA A 22 -6.66 -2.47 3.92
N VAL A 23 -6.86 -1.25 3.43
CA VAL A 23 -7.11 -0.05 4.24
C VAL A 23 -8.38 0.59 3.71
N ARG A 24 -9.30 0.95 4.60
CA ARG A 24 -10.51 1.69 4.21
C ARG A 24 -10.15 3.14 4.02
N LEU A 25 -10.48 3.69 2.86
CA LEU A 25 -10.32 5.10 2.58
C LEU A 25 -11.55 5.88 3.09
N PRO A 26 -11.37 7.12 3.56
CA PRO A 26 -12.47 8.02 3.85
C PRO A 26 -13.07 8.57 2.55
N ASP A 27 -14.33 9.03 2.60
CA ASP A 27 -15.05 9.56 1.44
C ASP A 27 -14.46 10.87 0.86
N SER A 28 -13.58 11.52 1.63
CA SER A 28 -12.91 12.77 1.26
C SER A 28 -11.64 12.58 0.41
N VAL A 29 -11.39 11.36 -0.08
CA VAL A 29 -10.21 11.01 -0.86
C VAL A 29 -10.64 10.55 -2.25
N ASP A 30 -9.98 11.09 -3.27
CA ASP A 30 -10.13 10.68 -4.66
C ASP A 30 -9.34 9.38 -4.87
N ALA A 31 -10.07 8.27 -5.08
CA ALA A 31 -9.48 6.95 -5.27
C ALA A 31 -8.92 6.73 -6.68
N ASP A 32 -9.26 7.58 -7.65
CA ASP A 32 -8.77 7.49 -9.03
C ASP A 32 -7.40 8.21 -9.18
N SER A 33 -7.14 9.18 -8.31
CA SER A 33 -5.88 9.94 -8.26
C SER A 33 -4.86 9.30 -7.32
N VAL A 34 -4.31 8.14 -7.73
CA VAL A 34 -3.30 7.39 -6.96
C VAL A 34 -1.90 7.59 -7.53
N GLU A 35 -0.96 7.98 -6.68
CA GLU A 35 0.48 7.97 -6.96
C GLU A 35 1.19 7.05 -5.97
N SER A 36 2.25 6.36 -6.41
CA SER A 36 3.02 5.47 -5.53
C SER A 36 4.51 5.53 -5.78
N THR A 37 5.29 5.42 -4.72
CA THR A 37 6.75 5.29 -4.76
C THR A 37 7.22 4.15 -3.87
N TYR A 38 8.33 3.52 -4.25
CA TYR A 38 8.97 2.48 -3.45
C TYR A 38 10.46 2.77 -3.36
N ASP A 39 10.90 3.10 -2.16
CA ASP A 39 12.28 3.50 -1.87
C ASP A 39 12.68 3.01 -0.48
N ASP A 40 13.92 2.55 -0.33
CA ASP A 40 14.47 2.01 0.93
C ASP A 40 13.58 0.99 1.68
N GLY A 41 12.84 0.17 0.93
CA GLY A 41 11.97 -0.87 1.51
C GLY A 41 10.60 -0.36 1.99
N VAL A 42 10.24 0.88 1.66
CA VAL A 42 8.98 1.51 2.05
C VAL A 42 8.12 1.80 0.81
N LEU A 43 6.93 1.19 0.77
CA LEU A 43 5.89 1.53 -0.21
C LEU A 43 5.09 2.72 0.31
N THR A 44 5.19 3.86 -0.37
CA THR A 44 4.40 5.06 -0.11
C THR A 44 3.30 5.16 -1.16
N ILE A 45 2.06 5.33 -0.71
CA ILE A 45 0.87 5.51 -1.56
C ILE A 45 0.26 6.85 -1.19
N SER A 46 0.16 7.74 -2.18
CA SER A 46 -0.39 9.08 -2.05
C SER A 46 -1.71 9.15 -2.81
N LEU A 47 -2.73 9.72 -2.17
CA LEU A 47 -4.06 9.90 -2.72
C LEU A 47 -4.47 11.37 -2.54
N ALA A 48 -5.00 11.97 -3.59
CA ALA A 48 -5.50 13.35 -3.51
C ALA A 48 -6.75 13.43 -2.64
N LYS A 49 -6.94 14.56 -1.97
CA LYS A 49 -8.24 14.87 -1.36
C LYS A 49 -9.19 15.34 -2.45
N VAL A 50 -10.46 14.98 -2.32
CA VAL A 50 -11.51 15.57 -3.15
C VAL A 50 -11.55 17.07 -2.85
N GLU A 51 -11.47 17.92 -3.88
CA GLU A 51 -11.71 19.35 -3.69
C GLU A 51 -13.17 19.56 -3.27
N ASP A 52 -13.41 20.21 -2.12
CA ASP A 52 -14.68 20.90 -1.89
C ASP A 52 -14.84 21.87 -3.06
N GLU A 53 -15.85 21.68 -3.90
CA GLU A 53 -16.23 22.67 -4.92
C GLU A 53 -16.56 23.98 -4.21
N LYS A 54 -15.53 24.80 -3.93
CA LYS A 54 -15.72 26.19 -3.54
C LYS A 54 -16.41 26.82 -4.72
N ALA A 55 -17.72 27.00 -4.53
CA ALA A 55 -18.65 27.62 -5.47
C ALA A 55 -17.93 28.59 -6.39
N LYS A 56 -17.88 28.26 -7.69
CA LYS A 56 -17.55 29.22 -8.74
C LYS A 56 -18.49 30.40 -8.53
N LYS A 57 -17.97 31.50 -7.96
CA LYS A 57 -18.66 32.78 -7.94
C LYS A 57 -18.83 33.22 -9.39
N LEU A 58 -20.09 33.27 -9.83
CA LEU A 58 -20.52 34.08 -10.96
C LEU A 58 -20.32 35.56 -10.64
#